data_AF-A0A9R0U3A9-F1
#
_entry.id   AF-A0A9R0U3A9-F1
#
_cell.length_a   1.000
_cell.length_b   1.000
_cell.length_c   1.000
_cell.angle_alpha   90.00
_cell.angle_beta   90.00
_cell.angle_gamma   90.00
#
_symmetry.space_group_name_H-M   'P 1'
#
loop_
_entity.id
_entity.type
_entity.pdbx_description
1 polymer ?
#
loop_
_entity_poly.entity_id
_entity_poly.type
_entity_poly.pdbx_seq_one_letter_code
_entity_poly.pdbx_strand_id
1 'polypeptide(L)'
;MVLAYVLGMLVPWRMLAVIGTLPCTILIPGLLFIPESPRWLAKMNKMDDFEASLQVLRGSETDITSEVNDIKTAVASANKMTAIRFQELNQKKFRMPLTLGIGLLVLQQLSGINAILFYAGSIFKAAVLQTATWPHVELELLGLLATGATTWLLDRAGRRILLIISSAGTTLSLLAIAVIFFLKDNVSQDSDMYYILSMVSLFAIVAYVITFSFGMGAIPWVIMSEILPVSIKSLAGSFATLANWLTSFGITMTANLLLSWSAGGTFACYTLVSAFTLVFIILWVPETKGRTLEEIQWSFR
;
A
#
# COMPACT_ATOMS: atom_id res chain seq x y z
N MET A 1 -0.69 6.72 11.74
CA MET A 1 0.51 6.24 12.46
C MET A 1 1.27 7.42 13.08
N VAL A 2 1.64 8.46 12.32
CA VAL A 2 2.32 9.68 12.85
C VAL A 2 1.68 10.22 14.13
N LEU A 3 0.36 10.43 14.13
CA LEU A 3 -0.38 10.91 15.30
C LEU A 3 -0.23 9.99 16.52
N ALA A 4 -0.21 8.68 16.31
CA ALA A 4 -0.05 7.69 17.38
C ALA A 4 1.36 7.70 17.97
N TYR A 5 2.40 7.89 17.15
CA TYR A 5 3.75 8.03 17.67
C TYR A 5 3.97 9.35 18.40
N VAL A 6 3.44 10.47 17.86
CA VAL A 6 3.51 11.78 18.52
C VAL A 6 2.76 11.76 19.86
N LEU A 7 1.56 11.18 19.90
CA LEU A 7 0.80 11.02 21.14
C LEU A 7 1.47 10.03 22.10
N GLY A 8 2.12 8.99 21.58
CA GLY A 8 2.89 8.03 22.38
C GLY A 8 4.10 8.63 23.08
N MET A 9 4.60 9.79 22.63
CA MET A 9 5.63 10.56 23.36
C MET A 9 5.07 11.28 24.58
N LEU A 10 3.82 11.75 24.48
CA LEU A 10 3.21 12.63 25.46
C LEU A 10 2.42 11.86 26.53
N VAL A 11 2.02 10.63 26.21
CA VAL A 11 0.96 9.91 26.91
C VAL A 11 1.36 8.43 27.13
N PRO A 12 1.08 7.83 28.30
CA PRO A 12 1.37 6.41 28.54
C PRO A 12 0.66 5.50 27.54
N TRP A 13 1.26 4.32 27.25
CA TRP A 13 0.74 3.38 26.24
C TRP A 13 -0.74 3.00 26.43
N ARG A 14 -1.23 2.95 27.68
CA ARG A 14 -2.65 2.66 27.99
C ARG A 14 -3.57 3.77 27.51
N MET A 15 -3.20 5.02 27.76
CA MET A 15 -3.96 6.18 27.34
C MET A 15 -3.83 6.40 25.82
N LEU A 16 -2.68 6.05 25.23
CA LEU A 16 -2.52 6.00 23.77
C LEU A 16 -3.52 5.01 23.13
N ALA A 17 -3.70 3.83 23.72
CA ALA A 17 -4.69 2.87 23.24
C ALA A 17 -6.12 3.42 23.32
N VAL A 18 -6.47 4.13 24.40
CA VAL A 18 -7.77 4.80 24.55
C VAL A 18 -7.94 5.90 23.50
N ILE A 19 -6.94 6.75 23.28
CA ILE A 19 -7.01 7.80 22.25
C ILE A 19 -7.13 7.18 20.85
N GLY A 20 -6.50 6.03 20.61
CA GLY A 20 -6.64 5.27 19.37
C GLY A 20 -8.07 4.80 19.08
N THR A 21 -8.93 4.66 20.10
CA THR A 21 -10.36 4.35 19.90
C THR A 21 -11.19 5.56 19.47
N LEU A 22 -10.70 6.78 19.71
CA LEU A 22 -11.44 8.02 19.48
C LEU A 22 -11.81 8.21 17.99
N PRO A 23 -10.92 8.02 17.00
CA PRO A 23 -11.30 8.03 15.59
C PRO A 23 -12.39 7.02 15.25
N CYS A 24 -12.36 5.81 15.82
CA CYS A 24 -13.39 4.80 15.59
C CYS A 24 -14.74 5.23 16.16
N THR A 25 -14.75 5.82 17.37
CA THR A 25 -16.00 6.32 17.99
C THR A 25 -16.59 7.51 17.25
N ILE A 26 -15.79 8.31 16.55
CA ILE A 26 -16.26 9.41 15.70
C ILE A 26 -16.73 8.87 14.34
N LEU A 27 -16.04 7.87 13.79
CA LEU A 27 -16.36 7.28 12.49
C LEU A 27 -17.73 6.58 12.52
N ILE A 28 -18.08 5.87 13.60
CA ILE A 28 -19.34 5.10 13.68
C ILE A 28 -20.59 6.00 13.49
N PRO A 29 -20.76 7.12 14.23
CA PRO A 29 -21.83 8.08 13.95
C PRO A 29 -21.68 8.76 12.59
N GLY A 30 -20.45 9.03 12.15
CA GLY A 30 -20.17 9.64 10.84
C GLY A 30 -20.70 8.79 9.67
N LEU A 31 -20.63 7.47 9.78
CA LEU A 31 -21.15 6.54 8.76
C LEU A 31 -22.66 6.69 8.55
N LEU A 32 -23.44 7.15 9.55
CA LEU A 32 -24.88 7.37 9.40
C LEU A 32 -25.21 8.55 8.48
N PHE A 33 -24.25 9.45 8.25
CA PHE A 33 -24.42 10.62 7.36
C PHE A 33 -23.89 10.38 5.95
N ILE A 34 -23.16 9.28 5.72
CA ILE A 34 -22.56 8.98 4.42
C ILE A 34 -23.60 8.22 3.59
N PRO A 35 -23.97 8.71 2.39
CA PRO A 35 -24.90 8.00 1.52
C PRO A 35 -24.27 6.70 1.03
N GLU A 36 -25.10 5.67 0.89
CA GLU A 36 -24.59 4.36 0.49
C GLU A 36 -24.14 4.33 -0.97
N SER A 37 -23.17 3.46 -1.24
CA SER A 37 -22.55 3.32 -2.56
C SER A 37 -23.63 3.13 -3.65
N PRO A 38 -23.74 4.05 -4.64
CA PRO A 38 -24.74 3.95 -5.71
C PRO A 38 -24.69 2.61 -6.45
N ARG A 39 -23.49 2.07 -6.66
CA ARG A 39 -23.29 0.78 -7.32
C ARG A 39 -23.83 -0.40 -6.51
N TRP A 40 -23.76 -0.32 -5.17
CA TRP A 40 -24.34 -1.33 -4.30
C TRP A 40 -25.87 -1.22 -4.29
N LEU A 41 -26.43 -0.01 -4.24
CA LEU A 41 -27.88 0.24 -4.32
C LEU A 41 -28.46 -0.28 -5.64
N ALA A 42 -27.80 0.02 -6.76
CA ALA A 42 -28.17 -0.51 -8.07
C ALA A 42 -28.12 -2.04 -8.09
N LYS A 43 -27.09 -2.67 -7.48
CA LYS A 43 -27.00 -4.14 -7.36
C LYS A 43 -28.16 -4.73 -6.57
N MET A 44 -28.61 -4.05 -5.52
CA MET A 44 -29.74 -4.46 -4.68
C MET A 44 -31.11 -4.10 -5.28
N ASN A 45 -31.15 -3.62 -6.54
CA ASN A 45 -32.37 -3.23 -7.25
C ASN A 45 -33.15 -2.09 -6.57
N LYS A 46 -32.47 -1.24 -5.78
CA LYS A 46 -33.02 -0.04 -5.14
C LYS A 46 -32.75 1.18 -6.02
N MET A 47 -33.57 1.36 -7.06
CA MET A 47 -33.30 2.34 -8.12
C MET A 47 -33.50 3.79 -7.68
N ASP A 48 -34.51 4.04 -6.84
CA ASP A 48 -34.80 5.40 -6.34
C ASP A 48 -33.67 5.91 -5.43
N ASP A 49 -33.23 5.07 -4.49
CA ASP A 49 -32.10 5.37 -3.60
C ASP A 49 -30.78 5.52 -4.38
N PHE A 50 -30.61 4.74 -5.45
CA PHE A 50 -29.44 4.79 -6.31
C PHE A 50 -29.30 6.13 -7.04
N GLU A 51 -30.38 6.61 -7.67
CA GLU A 51 -30.38 7.90 -8.38
C GLU A 51 -30.21 9.05 -7.38
N ALA A 52 -30.87 8.98 -6.22
CA ALA A 52 -30.70 9.97 -5.14
C ALA A 52 -29.26 10.02 -4.61
N SER A 53 -28.64 8.87 -4.31
CA SER A 53 -27.25 8.81 -3.83
C SER A 53 -26.26 9.33 -4.87
N LEU A 54 -26.47 8.99 -6.15
CA LEU A 54 -25.62 9.46 -7.25
C LEU A 54 -25.75 10.98 -7.45
N GLN A 55 -26.96 11.53 -7.37
CA GLN A 55 -27.20 12.99 -7.45
C GLN A 55 -26.53 13.73 -6.29
N VAL A 56 -26.58 13.19 -5.07
CA VAL A 56 -25.89 13.76 -3.90
C VAL A 56 -24.37 13.76 -4.09
N LEU A 57 -23.80 12.70 -4.69
CA LEU A 57 -22.35 12.58 -4.91
C LEU A 57 -21.82 13.45 -6.07
N ARG A 58 -22.63 13.72 -7.09
CA ARG A 58 -22.23 14.54 -8.26
C ARG A 58 -22.57 16.01 -8.10
N GLY A 59 -23.64 16.32 -7.37
CA GLY A 59 -24.20 17.65 -7.20
C GLY A 59 -25.63 17.70 -7.74
N SER A 60 -26.49 18.49 -7.08
CA SER A 60 -27.94 18.54 -7.35
C SER A 60 -28.30 18.96 -8.76
N GLU A 61 -27.43 19.67 -9.49
CA GLU A 61 -27.70 20.20 -10.82
C GLU A 61 -26.95 19.47 -11.95
N THR A 62 -26.18 18.42 -11.64
CA THR A 62 -25.39 17.71 -12.65
C THR A 62 -26.24 16.67 -13.38
N ASP A 63 -26.08 16.56 -14.70
CA ASP A 63 -26.73 15.51 -15.49
C ASP A 63 -26.03 14.16 -15.24
N ILE A 64 -26.73 13.26 -14.53
CA ILE A 64 -26.24 11.92 -14.19
C ILE A 64 -26.73 10.85 -15.18
N THR A 65 -27.53 11.20 -16.19
CA THR A 65 -28.30 10.24 -16.99
C THR A 65 -27.41 9.24 -17.74
N SER A 66 -26.24 9.68 -18.22
CA SER A 66 -25.25 8.82 -18.88
C SER A 66 -24.63 7.81 -17.92
N GLU A 67 -24.11 8.28 -16.78
CA GLU A 67 -23.49 7.45 -15.75
C GLU A 67 -24.49 6.46 -15.12
N VAL A 68 -25.74 6.90 -14.96
CA VAL A 68 -26.87 6.07 -14.53
C VAL A 68 -27.05 4.88 -15.49
N ASN A 69 -27.03 5.14 -16.80
CA ASN A 69 -27.25 4.11 -17.81
C ASN A 69 -26.06 3.14 -17.89
N ASP A 70 -24.82 3.64 -17.77
CA ASP A 70 -23.61 2.82 -17.73
C ASP A 70 -23.62 1.87 -16.52
N ILE A 71 -23.95 2.39 -15.33
CA ILE A 71 -24.05 1.60 -14.10
C ILE A 71 -25.18 0.57 -14.19
N LYS A 72 -26.37 0.94 -14.71
CA LYS A 72 -27.49 -0.01 -14.92
C LYS A 72 -27.06 -1.15 -15.84
N THR A 73 -26.36 -0.85 -16.93
CA THR A 73 -25.87 -1.86 -17.88
C THR A 73 -24.82 -2.78 -17.24
N ALA A 74 -23.89 -2.22 -16.47
CA ALA A 74 -22.88 -2.98 -15.72
C ALA A 74 -23.51 -3.88 -14.65
N VAL A 75 -24.51 -3.39 -13.92
CA VAL A 75 -25.20 -4.18 -12.89
C VAL A 75 -26.10 -5.25 -13.49
N ALA A 76 -26.83 -4.96 -14.57
CA ALA A 76 -27.67 -5.95 -15.25
C ALA A 76 -26.83 -7.12 -15.81
N SER A 77 -25.62 -6.85 -16.28
CA SER A 77 -24.68 -7.90 -16.68
C SER A 77 -24.08 -8.67 -15.49
N ALA A 78 -23.93 -8.02 -14.32
CA ALA A 78 -23.45 -8.65 -13.09
C ALA A 78 -24.52 -9.48 -12.35
N ASN A 79 -25.79 -9.05 -12.31
CA ASN A 79 -26.90 -9.77 -11.64
C ASN A 79 -27.30 -11.06 -12.38
N LYS A 80 -26.97 -11.18 -13.67
CA LYS A 80 -27.06 -12.47 -14.39
C LYS A 80 -26.03 -13.50 -13.91
N MET A 81 -24.97 -13.07 -13.22
CA MET A 81 -24.04 -13.97 -12.55
C MET A 81 -24.58 -14.27 -11.14
N THR A 82 -25.04 -15.51 -10.96
CA THR A 82 -25.47 -16.07 -9.66
C THR A 82 -24.51 -15.76 -8.52
N ALA A 83 -25.01 -15.76 -7.28
CA ALA A 83 -24.23 -15.60 -6.05
C ALA A 83 -22.86 -16.29 -6.15
N ILE A 84 -21.81 -15.47 -6.20
CA ILE A 84 -20.46 -15.89 -6.57
C ILE A 84 -19.99 -16.98 -5.61
N ARG A 85 -19.81 -18.19 -6.14
CA ARG A 85 -19.19 -19.28 -5.42
C ARG A 85 -17.68 -19.09 -5.44
N PHE A 86 -16.98 -19.53 -4.39
CA PHE A 86 -15.51 -19.56 -4.33
C PHE A 86 -14.86 -20.20 -5.58
N GLN A 87 -15.58 -21.13 -6.24
CA GLN A 87 -15.16 -21.78 -7.49
C GLN A 87 -15.07 -20.83 -8.69
N GLU A 88 -15.83 -19.73 -8.70
CA GLU A 88 -15.82 -18.76 -9.80
C GLU A 88 -14.57 -17.89 -9.81
N LEU A 89 -13.89 -17.73 -8.66
CA LEU A 89 -12.58 -17.03 -8.59
C LEU A 89 -11.51 -17.72 -9.44
N ASN A 90 -11.66 -19.03 -9.69
CA ASN A 90 -10.69 -19.81 -10.46
C ASN A 90 -10.91 -19.73 -11.98
N GLN A 91 -11.85 -18.91 -12.46
CA GLN A 91 -12.09 -18.73 -13.89
C GLN A 91 -10.95 -17.93 -14.55
N LYS A 92 -10.56 -18.32 -15.77
CA LYS A 92 -9.47 -17.70 -16.54
C LYS A 92 -9.61 -16.17 -16.67
N LYS A 93 -10.85 -15.68 -16.75
CA LYS A 93 -11.20 -14.24 -16.81
C LYS A 93 -10.76 -13.45 -15.57
N PHE A 94 -10.76 -14.07 -14.38
CA PHE A 94 -10.49 -13.39 -13.11
C PHE A 94 -9.09 -13.66 -12.56
N ARG A 95 -8.41 -14.71 -13.04
CA ARG A 95 -7.07 -15.09 -12.57
C ARG A 95 -6.04 -13.97 -12.72
N MET A 96 -5.99 -13.30 -13.88
CA MET A 96 -4.99 -12.26 -14.13
C MET A 96 -5.19 -11.02 -13.22
N PRO A 97 -6.39 -10.42 -13.16
CA PRO A 97 -6.73 -9.37 -12.18
C PRO A 97 -6.41 -9.76 -10.72
N LEU A 98 -6.75 -10.98 -10.33
CA LEU A 98 -6.58 -11.49 -8.97
C LEU A 98 -5.10 -11.66 -8.62
N THR A 99 -4.32 -12.30 -9.49
CA THR A 99 -2.87 -12.47 -9.31
C THR A 99 -2.15 -11.12 -9.31
N LEU A 100 -2.57 -10.16 -10.13
CA LEU A 100 -2.01 -8.81 -10.13
C LEU A 100 -2.28 -8.07 -8.82
N GLY A 101 -3.54 -8.02 -8.37
CA GLY A 101 -3.91 -7.31 -7.15
C GLY A 101 -3.31 -7.93 -5.89
N ILE A 102 -3.42 -9.25 -5.74
CA ILE A 102 -2.82 -9.96 -4.59
C ILE A 102 -1.31 -9.93 -4.66
N GLY A 103 -0.74 -10.23 -5.83
CA GLY A 103 0.71 -10.29 -6.03
C GLY A 103 1.36 -8.96 -5.72
N LEU A 104 0.77 -7.85 -6.17
CA LEU A 104 1.31 -6.51 -5.88
C LEU A 104 1.31 -6.19 -4.38
N LEU A 105 0.23 -6.51 -3.65
CA LEU A 105 0.16 -6.31 -2.20
C LEU A 105 1.13 -7.23 -1.43
N VAL A 106 1.24 -8.49 -1.83
CA VAL A 106 2.19 -9.43 -1.21
C VAL A 106 3.64 -8.99 -1.46
N LEU A 107 3.98 -8.64 -2.70
CA LEU A 107 5.30 -8.15 -3.07
C LEU A 107 5.65 -6.83 -2.36
N GLN A 108 4.68 -5.94 -2.19
CA GLN A 108 4.83 -4.75 -1.37
C GLN A 108 5.27 -5.10 0.06
N GLN A 109 4.65 -6.09 0.71
CA GLN A 109 5.03 -6.49 2.07
C GLN A 109 6.37 -7.23 2.13
N LEU A 110 6.65 -8.10 1.16
CA LEU A 110 7.91 -8.85 1.07
C LEU A 110 9.12 -7.94 0.84
N SER A 111 8.92 -6.70 0.35
CA SER A 111 9.98 -5.69 0.24
C SER A 111 10.54 -5.21 1.58
N GLY A 112 9.95 -5.64 2.71
CA GLY A 112 10.53 -5.42 4.03
C GLY A 112 10.15 -4.10 4.70
N ILE A 113 9.18 -3.34 4.18
CA ILE A 113 8.78 -2.04 4.75
C ILE A 113 8.43 -2.14 6.23
N ASN A 114 7.66 -3.15 6.63
CA ASN A 114 7.27 -3.33 8.03
C ASN A 114 8.44 -3.76 8.90
N ALA A 115 9.37 -4.56 8.37
CA ALA A 115 10.60 -4.89 9.09
C ALA A 115 11.40 -3.61 9.38
N ILE A 116 11.56 -2.74 8.37
CA ILE A 116 12.30 -1.49 8.52
C ILE A 116 11.58 -0.54 9.49
N LEU A 117 10.26 -0.38 9.40
CA LEU A 117 9.51 0.53 10.27
C LEU A 117 9.47 0.07 11.74
N PHE A 118 9.22 -1.22 11.99
CA PHE A 118 9.16 -1.76 13.36
C PHE A 118 10.54 -1.84 14.02
N TYR A 119 11.57 -2.19 13.26
CA TYR A 119 12.93 -2.33 13.77
C TYR A 119 13.80 -1.10 13.47
N ALA A 120 13.23 0.03 13.04
CA ALA A 120 13.96 1.27 12.79
C ALA A 120 14.79 1.67 14.01
N GLY A 121 14.21 1.66 15.21
CA GLY A 121 14.94 1.99 16.44
C GLY A 121 16.17 1.12 16.66
N SER A 122 16.08 -0.21 16.45
CA SER A 122 17.24 -1.11 16.55
C SER A 122 18.26 -0.88 15.43
N ILE A 123 17.81 -0.61 14.20
CA ILE A 123 18.68 -0.34 13.05
C ILE A 123 19.44 0.98 13.25
N PHE A 124 18.75 2.04 13.70
CA PHE A 124 19.33 3.34 13.99
C PHE A 124 20.29 3.29 15.18
N LYS A 125 19.95 2.53 16.23
CA LYS A 125 20.84 2.31 17.38
C LYS A 125 22.11 1.54 16.99
N ALA A 126 22.00 0.53 16.13
CA ALA A 126 23.14 -0.19 15.55
C ALA A 126 23.95 0.67 14.55
N ALA A 127 23.35 1.74 14.01
CA ALA A 127 23.99 2.73 13.15
C ALA A 127 24.58 3.94 13.91
N VAL A 128 24.79 3.83 15.23
CA VAL A 128 25.58 4.76 16.06
C VAL A 128 24.98 6.16 16.28
N LEU A 129 23.85 6.52 15.66
CA LEU A 129 23.17 7.77 16.03
C LEU A 129 22.44 7.64 17.37
N GLN A 130 23.12 8.03 18.44
CA GLN A 130 22.48 8.54 19.65
C GLN A 130 21.87 9.95 19.44
N THR A 131 21.96 10.53 18.23
CA THR A 131 21.47 11.90 17.95
C THR A 131 19.98 11.99 17.63
N ALA A 132 19.37 10.93 17.10
CA ALA A 132 17.94 10.94 16.80
C ALA A 132 17.15 10.58 18.06
N THR A 133 16.52 11.57 18.68
CA THR A 133 15.72 11.38 19.90
C THR A 133 14.54 10.42 19.65
N TRP A 134 13.96 10.43 18.43
CA TRP A 134 12.80 9.61 18.07
C TRP A 134 12.77 9.21 16.57
N PRO A 135 13.66 8.32 16.10
CA PRO A 135 13.85 8.03 14.68
C PRO A 135 12.58 7.54 13.95
N HIS A 136 11.66 6.87 14.67
CA HIS A 136 10.39 6.43 14.10
C HIS A 136 9.51 7.60 13.63
N VAL A 137 9.50 8.71 14.37
CA VAL A 137 8.58 9.84 14.09
C VAL A 137 9.07 10.66 12.92
N GLU A 138 10.39 10.85 12.82
CA GLU A 138 11.02 11.53 11.69
C GLU A 138 10.78 10.77 10.38
N LEU A 139 10.97 9.45 10.39
CA LEU A 139 10.72 8.60 9.21
C LEU A 139 9.24 8.64 8.78
N GLU A 140 8.31 8.53 9.74
CA GLU A 140 6.89 8.54 9.38
C GLU A 140 6.39 9.90 8.93
N LEU A 141 6.92 11.00 9.47
CA LEU A 141 6.58 12.34 9.02
C LEU A 141 7.03 12.56 7.56
N LEU A 142 8.26 12.13 7.23
CA LEU A 142 8.76 12.19 5.85
C LEU A 142 7.92 11.31 4.91
N GLY A 143 7.55 10.10 5.36
CA GLY A 143 6.65 9.23 4.61
C GLY A 143 5.28 9.88 4.37
N LEU A 144 4.69 10.53 5.38
CA LEU A 144 3.42 11.24 5.26
C LEU A 144 3.48 12.37 4.22
N LEU A 145 4.53 13.19 4.25
CA LEU A 145 4.72 14.26 3.27
C LEU A 145 4.90 13.70 1.85
N ALA A 146 5.67 12.62 1.70
CA ALA A 146 5.85 11.94 0.42
C ALA A 146 4.54 11.32 -0.10
N THR A 147 3.74 10.68 0.76
CA THR A 147 2.42 10.16 0.37
C THR A 147 1.46 11.30 0.01
N GLY A 148 1.49 12.42 0.72
CA GLY A 148 0.72 13.62 0.37
C GLY A 148 1.08 14.11 -1.03
N ALA A 149 2.36 14.26 -1.33
CA ALA A 149 2.84 14.59 -2.67
C ALA A 149 2.38 13.54 -3.70
N THR A 150 2.43 12.25 -3.35
CA THR A 150 1.99 11.15 -4.21
C THR A 150 0.54 11.29 -4.62
N THR A 151 -0.36 11.63 -3.70
CA THR A 151 -1.79 11.78 -4.04
C THR A 151 -2.00 12.85 -5.12
N TRP A 152 -1.27 13.97 -5.03
CA TRP A 152 -1.30 15.01 -6.06
C TRP A 152 -0.64 14.59 -7.37
N LEU A 153 0.48 13.85 -7.30
CA LEU A 153 1.17 13.32 -8.49
C LEU A 153 0.38 12.19 -9.17
N LEU A 154 -0.42 11.41 -8.43
CA LEU A 154 -1.14 10.23 -8.90
C LEU A 154 -2.07 10.57 -10.07
N ASP A 155 -2.76 11.69 -9.95
CA ASP A 155 -3.69 12.17 -10.97
C ASP A 155 -2.97 12.72 -12.21
N ARG A 156 -1.74 13.22 -12.04
CA ARG A 156 -0.94 13.82 -13.13
C ARG A 156 -0.09 12.79 -13.87
N ALA A 157 0.70 11.98 -13.18
CA ALA A 157 1.70 11.10 -13.78
C ALA A 157 1.15 9.72 -14.22
N GLY A 158 0.08 9.24 -13.59
CA GLY A 158 -0.43 7.88 -13.82
C GLY A 158 0.12 6.86 -12.82
N ARG A 159 -0.62 5.76 -12.67
CA ARG A 159 -0.39 4.81 -11.58
C ARG A 159 0.82 3.93 -11.84
N ARG A 160 0.99 3.47 -13.10
CA ARG A 160 2.07 2.55 -13.48
C ARG A 160 3.43 3.25 -13.43
N ILE A 161 3.52 4.47 -13.94
CA ILE A 161 4.79 5.24 -13.95
C ILE A 161 5.26 5.51 -12.53
N LEU A 162 4.37 5.94 -11.63
CA LEU A 162 4.73 6.18 -10.24
C LEU A 162 5.15 4.89 -9.51
N LEU A 163 4.50 3.77 -9.78
CA LEU A 163 4.92 2.48 -9.25
C LEU A 163 6.31 2.06 -9.74
N ILE A 164 6.62 2.28 -11.01
CA ILE A 164 7.95 1.94 -11.57
C ILE A 164 9.02 2.83 -10.93
N ILE A 165 8.80 4.14 -10.85
CA ILE A 165 9.76 5.07 -10.25
C ILE A 165 9.97 4.75 -8.76
N SER A 166 8.87 4.53 -8.04
CA SER A 166 8.89 4.15 -6.62
C SER A 166 9.66 2.84 -6.41
N SER A 167 9.32 1.78 -7.16
CA SER A 167 9.95 0.46 -7.04
C SER A 167 11.43 0.46 -7.47
N ALA A 168 11.80 1.27 -8.46
CA ALA A 168 13.20 1.47 -8.83
C ALA A 168 13.98 2.18 -7.71
N GLY A 169 13.40 3.24 -7.13
CA GLY A 169 13.98 3.96 -6.00
C GLY A 169 14.16 3.10 -4.76
N THR A 170 13.16 2.28 -4.42
CA THR A 170 13.24 1.35 -3.28
C THR A 170 14.29 0.27 -3.51
N THR A 171 14.38 -0.27 -4.73
CA THR A 171 15.38 -1.29 -5.08
C THR A 171 16.79 -0.73 -4.99
N LEU A 172 17.04 0.48 -5.52
CA LEU A 172 18.34 1.13 -5.44
C LEU A 172 18.73 1.45 -3.99
N SER A 173 17.77 1.93 -3.19
CA SER A 173 18.00 2.25 -1.78
C SER A 173 18.30 0.99 -0.96
N LEU A 174 17.56 -0.10 -1.15
CA LEU A 174 17.82 -1.38 -0.49
C LEU A 174 19.16 -1.98 -0.91
N LEU A 175 19.52 -1.87 -2.19
CA LEU A 175 20.83 -2.32 -2.68
C LEU A 175 21.96 -1.54 -2.00
N ALA A 176 21.83 -0.21 -1.92
CA ALA A 176 22.80 0.63 -1.24
C ALA A 176 22.94 0.23 0.24
N ILE A 177 21.81 0.03 0.94
CA ILE A 177 21.81 -0.42 2.34
C ILE A 177 22.52 -1.79 2.46
N ALA A 178 22.18 -2.77 1.63
CA ALA A 178 22.78 -4.09 1.67
C ALA A 178 24.31 -4.04 1.50
N VAL A 179 24.80 -3.30 0.49
CA VAL A 179 26.24 -3.11 0.24
C VAL A 179 26.92 -2.44 1.44
N ILE A 180 26.32 -1.39 2.00
CA ILE A 180 26.88 -0.67 3.15
C ILE A 180 27.01 -1.59 4.36
N PHE A 181 26.00 -2.41 4.66
CA PHE A 181 26.06 -3.35 5.77
C PHE A 181 27.09 -4.47 5.56
N PHE A 182 27.26 -4.98 4.34
CA PHE A 182 28.34 -5.93 4.04
C PHE A 182 29.74 -5.31 4.18
N LEU A 183 29.92 -4.05 3.80
CA LEU A 183 31.17 -3.34 4.01
C LEU A 183 31.43 -3.09 5.50
N LYS A 184 30.38 -2.77 6.25
CA LYS A 184 30.44 -2.50 7.70
C LYS A 184 30.88 -3.73 8.50
N ASP A 185 30.51 -4.93 8.07
CA ASP A 185 30.95 -6.19 8.69
C ASP A 185 32.46 -6.45 8.56
N ASN A 186 33.13 -5.82 7.59
CA ASN A 186 34.56 -5.99 7.30
C ASN A 186 35.45 -4.86 7.86
N VAL A 187 34.87 -3.85 8.51
CA VAL A 187 35.57 -2.65 8.99
C VAL A 187 35.52 -2.62 10.51
N SER A 188 36.63 -2.23 11.15
CA SER A 188 36.70 -2.08 12.61
C SER A 188 35.74 -1.00 13.12
N GLN A 189 35.05 -1.28 14.23
CA GLN A 189 33.99 -0.42 14.78
C GLN A 189 34.48 0.97 15.22
N ASP A 190 35.78 1.12 15.50
CA ASP A 190 36.41 2.38 15.94
C ASP A 190 36.94 3.24 14.78
N SER A 191 36.77 2.82 13.53
CA SER A 191 37.24 3.59 12.36
C SER A 191 36.27 4.71 11.98
N ASP A 192 36.80 5.88 11.60
CA ASP A 192 36.01 6.97 11.00
C ASP A 192 35.16 6.50 9.80
N MET A 193 35.65 5.50 9.07
CA MET A 193 34.95 4.85 7.96
C MET A 193 33.65 4.17 8.41
N TYR A 194 33.58 3.58 9.61
CA TYR A 194 32.37 2.98 10.17
C TYR A 194 31.30 4.03 10.46
N TYR A 195 31.70 5.21 10.94
CA TYR A 195 30.81 6.34 11.16
C TYR A 195 30.22 6.87 9.84
N ILE A 196 31.07 7.07 8.82
CA ILE A 196 30.63 7.53 7.49
C ILE A 196 29.66 6.52 6.87
N LEU A 197 29.99 5.22 6.87
CA LEU A 197 29.10 4.16 6.38
C LEU A 197 27.76 4.16 7.11
N SER A 198 27.76 4.38 8.41
CA SER A 198 26.53 4.46 9.21
C SER A 198 25.68 5.67 8.83
N MET A 199 26.28 6.85 8.60
CA MET A 199 25.55 8.04 8.13
C MET A 199 24.90 7.79 6.76
N VAL A 200 25.65 7.22 5.82
CA VAL A 200 25.14 6.92 4.48
C VAL A 200 24.01 5.88 4.55
N SER A 201 24.10 4.88 5.44
CA SER A 201 23.04 3.89 5.63
C SER A 201 21.72 4.51 6.06
N LEU A 202 21.78 5.56 6.90
CA LEU A 202 20.59 6.26 7.38
C LEU A 202 19.94 7.08 6.27
N PHE A 203 20.74 7.81 5.49
CA PHE A 203 20.24 8.49 4.30
C PHE A 203 19.59 7.50 3.32
N ALA A 204 20.18 6.31 3.15
CA ALA A 204 19.61 5.28 2.29
C ALA A 204 18.29 4.70 2.84
N ILE A 205 18.15 4.53 4.16
CA ILE A 205 16.88 4.11 4.80
C ILE A 205 15.80 5.19 4.64
N VAL A 206 16.17 6.46 4.85
CA VAL A 206 15.25 7.59 4.64
C VAL A 206 14.82 7.67 3.18
N ALA A 207 15.77 7.53 2.23
CA ALA A 207 15.48 7.48 0.80
C ALA A 207 14.57 6.30 0.45
N TYR A 208 14.78 5.14 1.07
CA TYR A 208 13.89 3.98 0.91
C TYR A 208 12.45 4.30 1.36
N VAL A 209 12.26 4.89 2.56
CA VAL A 209 10.92 5.22 3.06
C VAL A 209 10.22 6.26 2.17
N ILE A 210 10.95 7.27 1.71
CA ILE A 210 10.42 8.31 0.81
C ILE A 210 10.02 7.70 -0.54
N THR A 211 10.93 6.95 -1.18
CA THR A 211 10.67 6.33 -2.49
C THR A 211 9.55 5.29 -2.42
N PHE A 212 9.45 4.54 -1.33
CA PHE A 212 8.33 3.62 -1.08
C PHE A 212 7.00 4.38 -0.95
N SER A 213 6.99 5.46 -0.17
CA SER A 213 5.81 6.30 0.06
C SER A 213 5.32 7.00 -1.21
N PHE A 214 6.23 7.20 -2.19
CA PHE A 214 5.92 7.79 -3.48
C PHE A 214 5.03 6.96 -4.42
N GLY A 215 4.86 5.67 -4.15
CA GLY A 215 4.02 4.84 -5.02
C GLY A 215 3.62 3.52 -4.38
N MET A 216 4.61 2.71 -3.99
CA MET A 216 4.38 1.39 -3.42
C MET A 216 3.50 1.40 -2.16
N GLY A 217 3.42 2.51 -1.42
CA GLY A 217 2.52 2.64 -0.27
C GLY A 217 1.02 2.59 -0.63
N ALA A 218 0.55 3.55 -1.41
CA ALA A 218 -0.89 3.76 -1.66
C ALA A 218 -1.38 3.12 -2.97
N ILE A 219 -0.56 3.10 -4.02
CA ILE A 219 -1.00 2.73 -5.37
C ILE A 219 -1.43 1.25 -5.46
N PRO A 220 -0.78 0.28 -4.80
CA PRO A 220 -1.23 -1.11 -4.83
C PRO A 220 -2.68 -1.31 -4.37
N TRP A 221 -3.11 -0.57 -3.35
CA TRP A 221 -4.49 -0.61 -2.86
C TRP A 221 -5.47 -0.02 -3.86
N VAL A 222 -5.08 1.08 -4.50
CA VAL A 222 -5.88 1.73 -5.55
C VAL A 222 -6.03 0.80 -6.76
N ILE A 223 -4.93 0.27 -7.28
CA ILE A 223 -4.92 -0.66 -8.41
C ILE A 223 -5.72 -1.92 -8.11
N MET A 224 -5.59 -2.49 -6.91
CA MET A 224 -6.40 -3.64 -6.50
C MET A 224 -7.90 -3.32 -6.59
N SER A 225 -8.31 -2.11 -6.17
CA SER A 225 -9.70 -1.67 -6.29
C SER A 225 -10.13 -1.32 -7.73
N GLU A 226 -9.22 -0.94 -8.62
CA GLU A 226 -9.52 -0.56 -10.01
C GLU A 226 -9.57 -1.77 -10.96
N ILE A 227 -8.70 -2.78 -10.73
CA ILE A 227 -8.57 -3.96 -11.60
C ILE A 227 -9.62 -5.04 -11.28
N LEU A 228 -10.11 -5.11 -10.03
CA LEU A 228 -11.06 -6.14 -9.62
C LEU A 228 -12.49 -5.87 -10.14
N PRO A 229 -13.12 -6.86 -10.82
CA PRO A 229 -14.50 -6.75 -11.27
C PRO A 229 -15.48 -6.53 -10.12
N VAL A 230 -16.48 -5.68 -10.33
CA VAL A 230 -17.50 -5.31 -9.32
C VAL A 230 -18.20 -6.55 -8.72
N SER A 231 -18.37 -7.61 -9.51
CA SER A 231 -18.95 -8.86 -9.05
C SER A 231 -18.12 -9.48 -7.91
N ILE A 232 -16.83 -9.76 -8.14
CA ILE A 232 -15.94 -10.46 -7.19
C ILE A 232 -15.18 -9.53 -6.24
N LYS A 233 -15.34 -8.21 -6.38
CA LYS A 233 -14.52 -7.19 -5.69
C LYS A 233 -14.42 -7.37 -4.18
N SER A 234 -15.55 -7.66 -3.51
CA SER A 234 -15.58 -7.84 -2.06
C SER A 234 -14.82 -9.10 -1.62
N LEU A 235 -15.03 -10.22 -2.32
CA LEU A 235 -14.41 -11.51 -2.00
C LEU A 235 -12.91 -11.49 -2.30
N ALA A 236 -12.54 -11.03 -3.50
CA ALA A 236 -11.15 -10.91 -3.93
C ALA A 236 -10.38 -9.87 -3.10
N GLY A 237 -10.98 -8.72 -2.79
CA GLY A 237 -10.39 -7.71 -1.92
C GLY A 237 -10.16 -8.24 -0.51
N SER A 238 -11.08 -9.04 0.03
CA SER A 238 -10.90 -9.69 1.35
C SER A 238 -9.71 -10.65 1.35
N PHE A 239 -9.60 -11.51 0.32
CA PHE A 239 -8.49 -12.43 0.19
C PHE A 239 -7.15 -11.72 -0.01
N ALA A 240 -7.13 -10.66 -0.83
CA ALA A 240 -5.93 -9.84 -1.05
C ALA A 240 -5.49 -9.13 0.24
N THR A 241 -6.45 -8.61 1.01
CA THR A 241 -6.20 -8.00 2.33
C THR A 241 -5.66 -9.04 3.31
N LEU A 242 -6.25 -10.23 3.36
CA LEU A 242 -5.77 -11.33 4.19
C LEU A 242 -4.33 -11.72 3.82
N ALA A 243 -4.04 -11.90 2.52
CA ALA A 243 -2.70 -12.23 2.03
C ALA A 243 -1.67 -11.14 2.38
N ASN A 244 -2.05 -9.86 2.24
CA ASN A 244 -1.23 -8.73 2.65
C ASN A 244 -0.89 -8.80 4.15
N TRP A 245 -1.89 -8.96 5.03
CA TRP A 245 -1.66 -8.99 6.47
C TRP A 245 -0.91 -10.24 6.94
N LEU A 246 -1.18 -11.41 6.34
CA LEU A 246 -0.42 -12.63 6.63
C LEU A 246 1.05 -12.50 6.23
N THR A 247 1.32 -11.90 5.06
CA THR A 247 2.70 -11.63 4.61
C THR A 247 3.39 -10.64 5.52
N SER A 248 2.70 -9.55 5.88
CA SER A 248 3.18 -8.56 6.85
C SER A 248 3.53 -9.19 8.20
N PHE A 249 2.66 -10.07 8.71
CA PHE A 249 2.89 -10.81 9.95
C PHE A 249 4.13 -11.70 9.84
N GLY A 250 4.24 -12.49 8.77
CA GLY A 250 5.41 -13.34 8.53
C GLY A 250 6.72 -12.54 8.48
N ILE A 251 6.75 -11.44 7.71
CA ILE A 251 7.92 -10.57 7.62
C ILE A 251 8.28 -9.96 8.97
N THR A 252 7.29 -9.48 9.74
CA THR A 252 7.55 -8.85 11.05
C THR A 252 8.10 -9.85 12.08
N MET A 253 7.60 -11.09 12.07
CA MET A 253 8.08 -12.16 12.96
C MET A 253 9.49 -12.64 12.59
N THR A 254 9.79 -12.74 11.31
CA THR A 254 11.09 -13.23 10.81
C THR A 254 12.16 -12.14 10.76
N ALA A 255 11.78 -10.87 10.72
CA ALA A 255 12.70 -9.74 10.58
C ALA A 255 13.78 -9.69 11.67
N ASN A 256 13.43 -9.85 12.95
CA ASN A 256 14.42 -9.82 14.02
C ASN A 256 15.43 -10.97 13.90
N LEU A 257 14.93 -12.18 13.61
CA LEU A 257 15.78 -13.34 13.39
C LEU A 257 16.76 -13.11 12.24
N LEU A 258 16.27 -12.63 11.09
CA LEU A 258 17.09 -12.33 9.91
C LEU A 258 18.11 -11.22 10.19
N LEU A 259 17.70 -10.12 10.82
CA LEU A 259 18.57 -9.01 11.19
C LEU A 259 19.65 -9.43 12.19
N SER A 260 19.33 -10.33 13.13
CA SER A 260 20.29 -10.89 14.09
C SER A 260 21.29 -11.85 13.44
N TRP A 261 20.89 -12.52 12.36
CA TRP A 261 21.76 -13.41 11.59
C TRP A 261 22.72 -12.62 10.70
N SER A 262 22.20 -11.73 9.87
CA SER A 262 22.98 -10.81 9.06
C SER A 262 22.10 -9.66 8.57
N ALA A 263 22.44 -8.43 8.98
CA ALA A 263 21.78 -7.23 8.46
C ALA A 263 21.98 -7.10 6.94
N GLY A 264 23.22 -7.24 6.45
CA GLY A 264 23.54 -7.19 5.02
C GLY A 264 22.80 -8.25 4.20
N GLY A 265 22.77 -9.49 4.69
CA GLY A 265 22.02 -10.58 4.06
C GLY A 265 20.52 -10.32 4.01
N THR A 266 19.94 -9.78 5.08
CA THR A 266 18.51 -9.44 5.14
C THR A 266 18.13 -8.38 4.11
N PHE A 267 18.90 -7.29 4.03
CA PHE A 267 18.64 -6.23 3.06
C PHE A 267 18.91 -6.69 1.62
N ALA A 268 19.85 -7.61 1.39
CA ALA A 268 20.05 -8.23 0.09
C ALA A 268 18.84 -9.06 -0.34
N CYS A 269 18.25 -9.86 0.56
CA CYS A 269 17.00 -10.58 0.29
C CYS A 269 15.85 -9.62 -0.06
N TYR A 270 15.68 -8.53 0.68
CA TYR A 270 14.68 -7.51 0.36
C TYR A 270 14.95 -6.82 -0.97
N THR A 271 16.22 -6.59 -1.32
CA THR A 271 16.63 -6.04 -2.62
C THR A 271 16.20 -6.95 -3.76
N LEU A 272 16.45 -8.26 -3.65
CA LEU A 272 16.07 -9.24 -4.68
C LEU A 272 14.55 -9.26 -4.90
N VAL A 273 13.78 -9.24 -3.81
CA VAL A 273 12.32 -9.16 -3.88
C VAL A 273 11.86 -7.84 -4.51
N SER A 274 12.46 -6.71 -4.11
CA SER A 274 12.14 -5.40 -4.68
C SER A 274 12.46 -5.33 -6.17
N ALA A 275 13.59 -5.89 -6.60
CA ALA A 275 13.97 -5.99 -8.01
C ALA A 275 12.99 -6.87 -8.80
N PHE A 276 12.59 -8.02 -8.24
CA PHE A 276 11.54 -8.84 -8.83
C PHE A 276 10.21 -8.09 -8.92
N THR A 277 9.87 -7.30 -7.91
CA THR A 277 8.66 -6.46 -7.89
C THR A 277 8.70 -5.40 -8.97
N LEU A 278 9.85 -4.76 -9.20
CA LEU A 278 10.04 -3.81 -10.30
C LEU A 278 9.79 -4.49 -11.66
N VAL A 279 10.38 -5.66 -11.89
CA VAL A 279 10.15 -6.44 -13.13
C VAL A 279 8.68 -6.83 -13.26
N PHE A 280 8.05 -7.28 -12.18
CA PHE A 280 6.63 -7.63 -12.13
C PHE A 280 5.75 -6.45 -12.56
N ILE A 281 6.03 -5.25 -12.03
CA ILE A 281 5.29 -4.02 -12.36
C ILE A 281 5.48 -3.65 -13.84
N ILE A 282 6.72 -3.70 -14.34
CA ILE A 282 7.01 -3.33 -15.73
C ILE A 282 6.29 -4.26 -16.71
N LEU A 283 6.31 -5.57 -16.44
CA LEU A 283 5.78 -6.57 -17.38
C LEU A 283 4.27 -6.74 -17.31
N TRP A 284 3.67 -6.72 -16.11
CA TRP A 284 2.29 -7.18 -15.94
C TRP A 284 1.30 -6.13 -15.45
N VAL A 285 1.75 -5.04 -14.82
CA VAL A 285 0.82 -4.02 -14.30
C VAL A 285 0.39 -3.07 -15.44
N PRO A 286 -0.91 -3.01 -15.80
CA PRO A 286 -1.39 -2.08 -16.80
C PRO A 286 -1.49 -0.65 -16.26
N GLU A 287 -1.53 0.33 -17.16
CA GLU A 287 -1.91 1.70 -16.78
C GLU A 287 -3.44 1.78 -16.61
N THR A 288 -3.88 2.24 -15.45
CA THR A 288 -5.30 2.39 -15.10
C THR A 288 -5.80 3.83 -15.18
N LYS A 289 -4.90 4.81 -15.33
CA LYS A 289 -5.27 6.23 -15.42
C LYS A 289 -6.23 6.50 -16.58
N GLY A 290 -7.35 7.15 -16.28
CA GLY A 290 -8.30 7.67 -17.26
C GLY A 290 -9.12 6.60 -17.99
N ARG A 291 -9.09 5.35 -17.51
CA ARG A 291 -9.88 4.24 -18.05
C ARG A 291 -11.06 3.94 -17.14
N THR A 292 -12.19 3.59 -17.74
CA THR A 292 -13.32 3.08 -16.98
C THR A 292 -12.99 1.69 -16.42
N LEU A 293 -13.68 1.27 -15.35
CA LEU A 293 -13.44 -0.06 -14.76
C LEU A 293 -13.78 -1.17 -15.77
N GLU A 294 -14.70 -0.87 -16.66
CA GLU A 294 -15.20 -1.70 -17.74
C GLU A 294 -14.15 -1.88 -18.84
N GLU A 295 -13.49 -0.79 -19.26
CA GLU A 295 -12.37 -0.82 -20.22
C GLU A 295 -11.18 -1.65 -19.69
N ILE A 296 -10.86 -1.50 -18.40
CA ILE A 296 -9.81 -2.28 -17.75
C ILE A 296 -10.18 -3.77 -17.77
N GLN A 297 -11.41 -4.13 -17.44
CA GLN A 297 -11.87 -5.52 -17.48
C GLN A 297 -11.88 -6.11 -18.89
N TRP A 298 -12.15 -5.30 -19.92
CA TRP A 298 -12.03 -5.74 -21.31
C TRP A 298 -10.60 -5.97 -21.77
N SER A 299 -9.64 -5.20 -21.24
CA SER A 299 -8.22 -5.38 -21.57
C SER A 299 -7.61 -6.70 -21.07
N PHE A 300 -8.29 -7.39 -20.13
CA PHE A 300 -7.87 -8.68 -19.56
C PHE A 300 -8.58 -9.90 -20.17
N ARG A 301 -9.47 -9.72 -21.16
CA ARG A 301 -10.14 -10.81 -21.89
C ARG A 301 -9.31 -11.28 -23.07
#